data_AF-E7G6I4-F1
#
_entry.id   AF-E7G6I4-F1
#
_cell.length_a   1.000
_cell.length_b   1.000
_cell.length_c   1.000
_cell.angle_alpha   90.00
_cell.angle_beta   90.00
_cell.angle_gamma   90.00
#
_symmetry.space_group_name_H-M   'P 1'
#
loop_
_entity.id
_entity.type
_entity.pdbx_description
1 polymer ?
#
loop_
_entity_poly.entity_id
_entity_poly.type
_entity_poly.pdbx_seq_one_letter_code
_entity_poly.pdbx_strand_id
1 'polypeptide(L)'
;MVGMILASHGEFANGILQSGTMIFGEQPDVKAVTLEPSEGPDDLKAKLEAAIATFDNQDEVLFLVDLWGGTPFNQANGLINGHEDQWAIVTGLNLPMLIEAYASRMSMETAHEIATHICEVAREGVKTRPETLEPQKEVKEVVQVASPQGAIPEGTVLGDGHIKFVLARVDTRLLHGQVATTWTKMTQPNRIIVVSDSVAKDNLRKQMIEQAAPPGVKANVVPVSKND
;
A
#
# COMPACT_ATOMS: atom_id res chain seq x y z
N MET A 1 5.72 2.79 17.42
CA MET A 1 5.16 2.53 16.07
C MET A 1 4.14 1.42 16.21
N VAL A 2 3.04 1.40 15.44
CA VAL A 2 2.05 0.30 15.48
C VAL A 2 2.75 -1.04 15.22
N GLY A 3 2.62 -2.04 16.09
CA GLY A 3 3.16 -3.38 15.90
C GLY A 3 2.34 -4.17 14.87
N MET A 4 2.97 -5.00 14.05
CA MET A 4 2.29 -5.78 13.02
C MET A 4 2.54 -7.28 13.14
N ILE A 5 1.45 -8.03 13.19
CA ILE A 5 1.47 -9.50 13.12
C ILE A 5 0.92 -9.95 11.77
N LEU A 6 1.70 -10.72 11.02
CA LEU A 6 1.24 -11.43 9.83
C LEU A 6 0.94 -12.87 10.24
N ALA A 7 -0.31 -13.31 10.18
CA ALA A 7 -0.68 -14.66 10.62
C ALA A 7 -1.38 -15.47 9.52
N SER A 8 -0.96 -16.73 9.35
CA SER A 8 -1.53 -17.60 8.33
C SER A 8 -1.42 -19.08 8.67
N HIS A 9 -2.16 -19.91 7.93
CA HIS A 9 -1.86 -21.33 7.80
C HIS A 9 -0.57 -21.54 7.00
N GLY A 10 0.29 -22.44 7.47
CA GLY A 10 1.58 -22.76 6.85
C GLY A 10 2.45 -21.52 6.57
N GLU A 11 3.33 -21.63 5.59
CA GLU A 11 4.41 -20.69 5.32
C GLU A 11 4.00 -19.36 4.64
N PHE A 12 2.70 -19.09 4.46
CA PHE A 12 2.26 -17.90 3.71
C PHE A 12 2.72 -16.59 4.38
N ALA A 13 2.59 -16.46 5.70
CA ALA A 13 3.04 -15.29 6.46
C ALA A 13 4.55 -15.06 6.36
N ASN A 14 5.35 -16.14 6.38
CA ASN A 14 6.80 -16.03 6.19
C ASN A 14 7.16 -15.61 4.77
N GLY A 15 6.52 -16.22 3.76
CA GLY A 15 6.76 -15.90 2.35
C GLY A 15 6.37 -14.46 1.99
N ILE A 16 5.24 -13.97 2.51
CA ILE A 16 4.81 -12.60 2.26
C ILE A 16 5.64 -11.58 3.05
N LEU A 17 6.08 -11.91 4.28
CA LEU A 17 7.05 -11.10 5.01
C LEU A 17 8.35 -10.95 4.20
N GLN A 18 8.88 -12.06 3.69
CA GLN A 18 10.08 -12.07 2.85
C GLN A 18 9.90 -11.24 1.57
N SER A 19 8.73 -11.30 0.94
CA SER A 19 8.38 -10.44 -0.20
C SER A 19 8.31 -8.96 0.17
N GLY A 20 7.71 -8.65 1.32
CA GLY A 20 7.65 -7.29 1.87
C GLY A 20 9.06 -6.73 2.13
N THR A 21 9.92 -7.51 2.77
CA THR A 21 11.33 -7.16 3.03
C THR A 21 12.10 -6.92 1.73
N MET A 22 11.87 -7.73 0.69
CA MET A 22 12.51 -7.54 -0.61
C MET A 22 12.13 -6.21 -1.28
N ILE A 23 10.90 -5.73 -1.06
CA ILE A 23 10.36 -4.52 -1.72
C ILE A 23 10.64 -3.25 -0.91
N PHE A 24 10.43 -3.32 0.41
CA PHE A 24 10.42 -2.17 1.30
C PHE A 24 11.63 -2.13 2.25
N GLY A 25 12.41 -3.21 2.33
CA GLY A 25 13.47 -3.40 3.32
C GLY A 25 12.94 -4.00 4.62
N GLU A 26 13.86 -4.34 5.54
CA GLU A 26 13.48 -4.82 6.87
C GLU A 26 12.67 -3.76 7.62
N GLN A 27 11.65 -4.21 8.36
CA GLN A 27 10.77 -3.34 9.14
C GLN A 27 10.78 -3.74 10.61
N PRO A 28 10.96 -2.79 11.55
CA PRO A 28 10.86 -3.06 12.97
C PRO A 28 9.41 -3.37 13.39
N ASP A 29 9.26 -4.13 14.47
CA ASP A 29 7.96 -4.54 15.03
C ASP A 29 7.01 -5.17 13.99
N VAL A 30 7.55 -6.00 13.10
CA VAL A 30 6.78 -6.86 12.21
C VAL A 30 7.19 -8.31 12.43
N LYS A 31 6.23 -9.19 12.70
CA LYS A 31 6.48 -10.63 12.87
C LYS A 31 5.50 -11.45 12.05
N ALA A 32 6.01 -12.51 11.44
CA ALA A 32 5.20 -13.57 10.86
C ALA A 32 4.97 -14.67 11.89
N VAL A 33 3.73 -15.16 11.98
CA VAL A 33 3.33 -16.25 12.86
C VAL A 33 2.55 -17.27 12.03
N THR A 34 3.09 -18.49 11.94
CA THR A 34 2.51 -19.56 11.13
C THR A 34 1.83 -20.61 12.03
N LEU A 35 0.72 -21.15 11.54
CA LEU A 35 0.09 -22.35 12.08
C LEU A 35 0.50 -23.56 11.25
N GLU A 36 1.29 -24.45 11.84
CA GLU A 36 1.72 -25.69 11.21
C GLU A 36 0.68 -26.82 11.33
N PRO A 37 0.68 -27.84 10.45
CA PRO A 37 -0.30 -28.93 10.50
C PRO A 37 -0.31 -29.73 11.81
N SER A 38 0.80 -29.71 12.56
CA SER A 38 0.93 -30.38 13.86
C SER A 38 0.46 -29.54 15.04
N GLU A 39 0.09 -28.28 14.82
CA GLU A 39 -0.19 -27.30 15.86
C GLU A 39 -1.69 -27.09 16.04
N GLY A 40 -2.08 -26.84 17.29
CA GLY A 40 -3.44 -26.48 17.66
C GLY A 40 -3.65 -24.96 17.80
N PRO A 41 -4.89 -24.54 18.08
CA PRO A 41 -5.22 -23.14 18.33
C PRO A 41 -4.44 -22.53 19.51
N ASP A 42 -4.24 -23.28 20.60
CA ASP A 42 -3.52 -22.79 21.78
C ASP A 42 -2.03 -22.56 21.50
N ASP A 43 -1.40 -23.41 20.66
CA ASP A 43 -0.02 -23.23 20.22
C ASP A 43 0.13 -21.93 19.42
N LEU A 44 -0.80 -21.67 18.50
CA LEU A 44 -0.81 -20.45 17.70
C LEU A 44 -1.02 -19.21 18.57
N LYS A 45 -1.95 -19.28 19.52
CA LYS A 45 -2.20 -18.19 20.47
C LYS A 45 -0.93 -17.84 21.26
N ALA A 46 -0.24 -18.84 21.79
CA ALA A 46 1.02 -18.63 22.52
C ALA A 46 2.10 -18.00 21.63
N LYS A 47 2.20 -18.39 20.34
CA LYS A 47 3.10 -17.76 19.38
C LYS A 47 2.75 -16.29 19.10
N LEU A 48 1.46 -15.97 18.96
CA LEU A 48 0.98 -14.60 18.77
C LEU A 48 1.36 -13.72 19.96
N GLU A 49 1.06 -14.17 21.19
CA GLU A 49 1.42 -13.47 22.42
C GLU A 49 2.94 -13.27 22.54
N ALA A 50 3.73 -14.31 22.27
CA ALA A 50 5.19 -14.22 22.30
C ALA A 50 5.75 -13.24 21.25
N ALA A 51 5.14 -13.17 20.07
CA ALA A 51 5.53 -12.22 19.03
C ALA A 51 5.18 -10.77 19.44
N ILE A 52 3.99 -10.54 19.98
CA ILE A 52 3.54 -9.22 20.46
C ILE A 52 4.42 -8.71 21.59
N ALA A 53 4.82 -9.60 22.51
CA ALA A 53 5.73 -9.27 23.62
C ALA A 53 7.11 -8.76 23.16
N THR A 54 7.47 -8.96 21.88
CA THR A 54 8.72 -8.46 21.31
C THR A 54 8.62 -7.03 20.75
N PHE A 55 7.42 -6.46 20.68
CA PHE A 55 7.20 -5.12 20.15
C PHE A 55 7.47 -4.04 21.19
N ASP A 56 8.01 -2.91 20.72
CA ASP A 56 8.23 -1.71 21.54
C ASP A 56 6.91 -1.09 22.03
N ASN A 57 5.88 -1.09 21.17
CA ASN A 57 4.53 -0.63 21.51
C ASN A 57 3.53 -1.78 21.42
N GLN A 58 3.06 -2.26 22.57
CA GLN A 58 2.07 -3.33 22.67
C GLN A 58 0.63 -2.79 22.74
N ASP A 59 0.45 -1.49 22.89
CA ASP A 59 -0.87 -0.87 22.97
C ASP A 59 -1.52 -0.78 21.58
N GLU A 60 -0.74 -0.67 20.50
CA GLU A 60 -1.24 -0.55 19.12
C GLU A 60 -0.76 -1.73 18.27
N VAL A 61 -1.60 -2.75 18.09
CA VAL A 61 -1.27 -3.95 17.31
C VAL A 61 -2.25 -4.14 16.16
N LEU A 62 -1.70 -4.31 14.96
CA LEU A 62 -2.41 -4.63 13.74
C LEU A 62 -2.11 -6.07 13.30
N PHE A 63 -3.14 -6.90 13.27
CA PHE A 63 -3.08 -8.25 12.72
C PHE A 63 -3.50 -8.24 11.26
N LEU A 64 -2.63 -8.70 10.37
CA LEU A 64 -2.97 -9.01 8.99
C LEU A 64 -3.00 -10.53 8.82
N VAL A 65 -4.19 -11.08 8.58
CA VAL A 65 -4.39 -12.53 8.58
C VAL A 65 -4.87 -13.05 7.23
N ASP A 66 -4.61 -14.32 6.96
CA ASP A 66 -4.94 -14.95 5.68
C ASP A 66 -6.45 -15.00 5.40
N LEU A 67 -7.25 -15.59 6.29
CA LEU A 67 -8.64 -15.94 6.03
C LEU A 67 -9.55 -15.64 7.23
N TRP A 68 -10.71 -15.06 6.94
CA TRP A 68 -11.77 -14.86 7.93
C TRP A 68 -12.31 -16.20 8.45
N GLY A 69 -12.48 -16.31 9.77
CA GLY A 69 -12.97 -17.52 10.44
C GLY A 69 -11.98 -18.67 10.53
N GLY A 70 -10.78 -18.55 9.96
CA GLY A 70 -9.69 -19.51 10.13
C GLY A 70 -9.08 -19.47 11.53
N THR A 71 -8.27 -20.48 11.89
CA THR A 71 -7.60 -20.52 13.21
C THR A 71 -6.75 -19.27 13.49
N PRO A 72 -5.93 -18.75 12.56
CA PRO A 72 -5.22 -17.48 12.75
C PRO A 72 -6.14 -16.31 13.10
N PHE A 73 -7.24 -16.15 12.37
CA PHE A 73 -8.23 -15.11 12.65
C PHE A 73 -8.87 -15.31 14.02
N ASN A 74 -9.33 -16.52 14.35
CA ASN A 74 -10.04 -16.79 15.61
C ASN A 74 -9.14 -16.54 16.83
N GLN A 75 -7.85 -16.91 16.76
CA GLN A 75 -6.91 -16.66 17.85
C GLN A 75 -6.57 -15.18 17.98
N ALA A 76 -6.31 -14.47 16.88
CA ALA A 76 -6.12 -13.02 16.90
C ALA A 76 -7.36 -12.31 17.47
N ASN A 77 -8.56 -12.71 17.06
CA ASN A 77 -9.82 -12.14 17.55
C ASN A 77 -10.03 -12.39 19.04
N GLY A 78 -9.62 -13.56 19.55
CA GLY A 78 -9.63 -13.84 20.99
C GLY A 78 -8.70 -12.93 21.80
N LEU A 79 -7.58 -12.52 21.21
CA LEU A 79 -6.60 -11.60 21.84
C LEU A 79 -7.04 -10.14 21.79
N ILE A 80 -7.89 -9.74 20.84
CA ILE A 80 -8.45 -8.39 20.78
C ILE A 80 -9.38 -8.08 21.96
N ASN A 81 -9.96 -9.09 22.62
CA ASN A 81 -10.84 -8.87 23.76
C ASN A 81 -10.09 -8.11 24.88
N GLY A 82 -10.59 -6.94 25.26
CA GLY A 82 -9.93 -6.01 26.20
C GLY A 82 -8.98 -4.99 25.56
N HIS A 83 -8.82 -5.03 24.23
CA HIS A 83 -8.03 -4.11 23.41
C HIS A 83 -8.82 -3.57 22.21
N GLU A 84 -10.16 -3.62 22.26
CA GLU A 84 -11.05 -3.32 21.13
C GLU A 84 -10.91 -1.89 20.60
N ASP A 85 -10.43 -0.96 21.43
CA ASP A 85 -10.24 0.46 21.07
C ASP A 85 -8.87 0.74 20.43
N GLN A 86 -7.93 -0.21 20.47
CA GLN A 86 -6.55 0.01 20.03
C GLN A 86 -6.03 -1.02 19.04
N TRP A 87 -6.52 -2.27 19.10
CA TRP A 87 -6.04 -3.34 18.22
C TRP A 87 -7.01 -3.56 17.06
N ALA A 88 -6.48 -3.97 15.91
CA ALA A 88 -7.28 -4.22 14.72
C ALA A 88 -6.86 -5.50 13.98
N ILE A 89 -7.82 -6.19 13.36
CA ILE A 89 -7.58 -7.34 12.48
C ILE A 89 -8.08 -7.01 11.07
N VAL A 90 -7.24 -7.27 10.07
CA VAL A 90 -7.61 -7.23 8.65
C VAL A 90 -7.32 -8.59 8.03
N THR A 91 -8.34 -9.23 7.46
CA THR A 91 -8.23 -10.54 6.79
C THR A 91 -8.00 -10.40 5.29
N GLY A 92 -7.64 -11.48 4.61
CA GLY A 92 -7.41 -11.47 3.16
C GLY A 92 -6.06 -10.89 2.81
N LEU A 93 -5.06 -11.17 3.66
CA LEU A 93 -3.69 -10.72 3.51
C LEU A 93 -3.21 -10.93 2.07
N ASN A 94 -2.76 -9.84 1.45
CA ASN A 94 -2.12 -9.85 0.15
C ASN A 94 -0.96 -8.84 0.15
N LEU A 95 -0.07 -8.95 -0.83
CA LEU A 95 1.12 -8.09 -0.88
C LEU A 95 0.77 -6.60 -1.02
N PRO A 96 -0.27 -6.21 -1.81
CA PRO A 96 -0.79 -4.84 -1.81
C PRO A 96 -1.09 -4.24 -0.42
N MET A 97 -1.76 -5.02 0.42
CA MET A 97 -2.11 -4.61 1.77
C MET A 97 -0.87 -4.38 2.64
N LEU A 98 0.11 -5.31 2.58
CA LEU A 98 1.31 -5.24 3.41
C LEU A 98 2.18 -4.04 3.08
N ILE A 99 2.38 -3.75 1.78
CA ILE A 99 3.20 -2.61 1.35
C ILE A 99 2.56 -1.28 1.78
N GLU A 100 1.25 -1.13 1.62
CA GLU A 100 0.56 0.08 2.07
C GLU A 100 0.54 0.19 3.61
N ALA A 101 0.48 -0.93 4.33
CA ALA A 101 0.57 -0.92 5.79
C ALA A 101 1.94 -0.39 6.28
N TYR A 102 3.06 -0.85 5.68
CA TYR A 102 4.40 -0.33 6.00
C TYR A 102 4.52 1.17 5.73
N ALA A 103 3.99 1.61 4.60
CA ALA A 103 3.92 3.02 4.26
C ALA A 103 3.11 3.84 5.28
N SER A 104 1.96 3.32 5.68
CA SER A 104 1.02 4.02 6.57
C SER A 104 1.61 4.22 7.97
N ARG A 105 2.42 3.28 8.47
CA ARG A 105 3.15 3.37 9.75
C ARG A 105 4.12 4.56 9.85
N MET A 106 4.43 5.22 8.73
CA MET A 106 5.26 6.42 8.72
C MET A 106 4.49 7.72 9.03
N SER A 107 3.16 7.67 9.01
CA SER A 107 2.31 8.87 9.12
C SER A 107 1.03 8.69 9.93
N MET A 108 0.66 7.45 10.26
CA MET A 108 -0.49 7.09 11.08
C MET A 108 0.00 6.48 12.39
N GLU A 109 -0.68 6.79 13.49
CA GLU A 109 -0.22 6.45 14.83
C GLU A 109 -0.97 5.25 15.42
N THR A 110 -2.18 4.94 14.92
CA THR A 110 -3.04 3.88 15.48
C THR A 110 -3.27 2.71 14.52
N ALA A 111 -3.48 1.51 15.07
CA ALA A 111 -3.81 0.33 14.29
C ALA A 111 -5.14 0.50 13.53
N HIS A 112 -6.11 1.20 14.14
CA HIS A 112 -7.41 1.48 13.55
C HIS A 112 -7.35 2.38 12.31
N GLU A 113 -6.54 3.44 12.34
CA GLU A 113 -6.32 4.31 11.17
C GLU A 113 -5.71 3.52 10.02
N ILE A 114 -4.66 2.74 10.31
CA ILE A 114 -3.99 1.93 9.30
C ILE A 114 -4.95 0.88 8.74
N ALA A 115 -5.66 0.13 9.60
CA ALA A 115 -6.61 -0.91 9.19
C ALA A 115 -7.70 -0.37 8.25
N THR A 116 -8.24 0.80 8.59
CA THR A 116 -9.27 1.48 7.79
C THR A 116 -8.74 1.81 6.40
N HIS A 117 -7.54 2.38 6.33
CA HIS A 117 -6.92 2.82 5.09
C HIS A 117 -6.50 1.67 4.17
N ILE A 118 -5.86 0.63 4.72
CA ILE A 118 -5.31 -0.46 3.90
C ILE A 118 -6.39 -1.35 3.29
N CYS A 119 -7.61 -1.40 3.85
CA CYS A 119 -8.71 -2.22 3.32
C CYS A 119 -9.08 -1.84 1.89
N GLU A 120 -9.11 -0.55 1.57
CA GLU A 120 -9.42 -0.06 0.21
C GLU A 120 -8.30 -0.47 -0.75
N VAL A 121 -7.05 -0.22 -0.37
CA VAL A 121 -5.87 -0.54 -1.19
C VAL A 121 -5.72 -2.05 -1.43
N ALA A 122 -6.03 -2.87 -0.42
CA ALA A 122 -6.02 -4.32 -0.53
C ALA A 122 -7.01 -4.82 -1.60
N ARG A 123 -8.22 -4.23 -1.64
CA ARG A 123 -9.26 -4.57 -2.61
C ARG A 123 -8.91 -4.07 -4.02
N GLU A 124 -8.42 -2.84 -4.13
CA GLU A 124 -7.98 -2.27 -5.41
C GLU A 124 -6.76 -2.97 -6.01
N GLY A 125 -5.93 -3.60 -5.17
CA GLY A 125 -4.79 -4.40 -5.60
C GLY A 125 -5.19 -5.71 -6.32
N VAL A 126 -6.42 -6.16 -6.17
CA VAL A 126 -6.95 -7.34 -6.88
C VAL A 126 -7.52 -6.88 -8.22
N LYS A 127 -6.83 -7.22 -9.30
CA LYS A 127 -7.21 -6.86 -10.67
C LYS A 127 -7.11 -8.03 -11.62
N THR A 128 -7.94 -8.00 -12.65
CA THR A 128 -7.95 -8.98 -13.74
C THR A 128 -7.39 -8.35 -15.02
N ARG A 129 -6.75 -9.18 -15.84
CA ARG A 129 -6.37 -8.85 -17.21
C ARG A 129 -6.76 -10.02 -18.12
N PRO A 130 -7.53 -9.80 -19.19
CA PRO A 130 -8.03 -8.52 -19.68
C PRO A 130 -9.05 -7.86 -18.74
N GLU A 131 -9.09 -6.53 -18.73
CA GLU A 131 -9.92 -5.70 -17.84
C GLU A 131 -11.42 -5.96 -18.03
N THR A 132 -11.80 -6.57 -19.16
CA THR A 132 -13.17 -7.01 -19.44
C THR A 132 -13.69 -8.08 -18.48
N LEU A 133 -12.82 -8.74 -17.72
CA LEU A 133 -13.19 -9.73 -16.71
C LEU A 133 -13.42 -9.11 -15.31
N GLU A 134 -13.11 -7.83 -15.13
CA GLU A 134 -13.37 -7.15 -13.86
C GLU A 134 -14.86 -7.23 -13.54
N PRO A 135 -15.25 -7.55 -12.29
CA PRO A 135 -16.63 -7.47 -11.87
C PRO A 135 -17.17 -6.06 -12.14
N GLN A 136 -18.34 -5.97 -12.78
CA GLN A 136 -18.98 -4.67 -13.01
C GLN A 136 -19.31 -4.05 -11.66
N LYS A 137 -18.61 -2.97 -11.28
CA LYS A 137 -18.98 -2.17 -10.12
C LYS A 137 -20.33 -1.52 -10.41
N GLU A 138 -21.34 -1.78 -9.57
CA GLU A 138 -22.56 -0.97 -9.55
C GLU A 138 -22.17 0.49 -9.29
N VAL A 139 -22.23 1.31 -10.34
CA VAL A 139 -22.01 2.74 -10.20
C VAL A 139 -23.24 3.31 -9.53
N LYS A 140 -23.16 3.58 -8.22
CA LYS A 140 -24.04 4.58 -7.61
C LYS A 140 -23.70 5.90 -8.28
N GLU A 141 -24.67 6.50 -8.97
CA GLU A 141 -24.50 7.79 -9.65
C GLU A 141 -23.90 8.81 -8.66
N VAL A 142 -22.63 9.14 -8.87
CA VAL A 142 -22.01 10.28 -8.21
C VAL A 142 -22.54 11.50 -8.93
N VAL A 143 -23.39 12.27 -8.23
CA VAL A 143 -23.79 13.61 -8.66
C VAL A 143 -22.51 14.41 -8.91
N GLN A 144 -22.23 14.70 -10.18
CA GLN A 144 -21.07 15.49 -10.59
C GLN A 144 -21.22 16.89 -10.01
N VAL A 145 -20.44 17.21 -8.99
CA VAL A 145 -20.14 18.60 -8.66
C VAL A 145 -19.23 19.11 -9.76
N ALA A 146 -19.73 20.07 -10.54
CA ALA A 146 -19.02 20.64 -11.68
C ALA A 146 -17.63 21.17 -11.26
N SER A 147 -16.58 20.61 -11.84
CA SER A 147 -15.25 21.22 -11.83
C SER A 147 -15.31 22.56 -12.57
N PRO A 148 -14.61 23.62 -12.12
CA PRO A 148 -14.55 24.87 -12.87
C PRO A 148 -13.86 24.61 -14.22
N GLN A 149 -14.66 24.66 -15.29
CA GLN A 149 -14.18 24.64 -16.66
C GLN A 149 -13.67 26.04 -17.02
N GLY A 150 -12.36 26.21 -16.94
CA GLY A 150 -11.64 27.31 -17.57
C GLY A 150 -10.31 26.77 -18.07
N ALA A 151 -10.16 26.64 -19.38
CA ALA A 151 -8.85 26.39 -19.97
C ALA A 151 -7.94 27.57 -19.63
N ILE A 152 -6.85 27.31 -18.92
CA ILE A 152 -5.83 28.32 -18.65
C ILE A 152 -5.17 28.67 -20.00
N PRO A 153 -5.13 29.96 -20.41
CA PRO A 153 -4.52 30.36 -21.68
C PRO A 153 -3.06 29.91 -21.78
N GLU A 154 -2.67 29.49 -22.99
CA GLU A 154 -1.29 29.09 -23.30
C GLU A 154 -0.33 30.26 -23.02
N GLY A 155 0.68 30.04 -22.16
CA GLY A 155 1.60 31.08 -21.68
C GLY A 155 1.32 31.63 -20.28
N THR A 156 0.26 31.18 -19.60
CA THR A 156 -0.01 31.59 -18.21
C THR A 156 0.86 30.80 -17.24
N VAL A 157 1.84 31.46 -16.60
CA VAL A 157 2.60 30.88 -15.49
C VAL A 157 1.77 31.01 -14.22
N LEU A 158 1.24 29.90 -13.72
CA LEU A 158 0.63 29.84 -12.40
C LEU A 158 1.75 29.69 -11.35
N GLY A 159 1.89 30.68 -10.46
CA GLY A 159 2.89 30.69 -9.38
C GLY A 159 4.15 31.51 -9.72
N ASP A 160 5.27 31.16 -9.09
CA ASP A 160 6.57 31.86 -9.19
C ASP A 160 7.42 31.43 -10.41
N GLY A 161 6.86 30.59 -11.29
CA GLY A 161 7.57 30.10 -12.49
C GLY A 161 8.64 29.04 -12.21
N HIS A 162 8.79 28.60 -10.97
CA HIS A 162 9.73 27.56 -10.58
C HIS A 162 9.01 26.26 -10.25
N ILE A 163 9.57 25.14 -10.71
CA ILE A 163 9.12 23.80 -10.29
C ILE A 163 9.56 23.62 -8.84
N LYS A 164 8.59 23.43 -7.93
CA LYS A 164 8.86 23.07 -6.53
C LYS A 164 8.99 21.56 -6.44
N PHE A 165 10.19 21.08 -6.11
CA PHE A 165 10.45 19.66 -5.93
C PHE A 165 10.08 19.22 -4.51
N VAL A 166 9.06 18.37 -4.39
CA VAL A 166 8.63 17.80 -3.10
C VAL A 166 9.32 16.47 -2.78
N LEU A 167 9.81 15.75 -3.80
CA LEU A 167 10.53 14.49 -3.67
C LEU A 167 11.38 14.23 -4.92
N ALA A 168 12.57 13.68 -4.74
CA ALA A 168 13.41 13.16 -5.81
C ALA A 168 13.93 11.77 -5.43
N ARG A 169 13.86 10.80 -6.35
CA ARG A 169 14.33 9.43 -6.13
C ARG A 169 15.01 8.89 -7.39
N VAL A 170 15.99 8.02 -7.20
CA VAL A 170 16.58 7.18 -8.24
C VAL A 170 16.06 5.76 -8.04
N ASP A 171 15.40 5.20 -9.06
CA ASP A 171 14.80 3.87 -9.03
C ASP A 171 15.00 3.16 -10.37
N THR A 172 15.30 1.86 -10.33
CA THR A 172 15.53 1.03 -11.52
C THR A 172 14.23 0.58 -12.20
N ARG A 173 13.10 0.60 -11.48
CA ARG A 173 11.78 0.18 -11.94
C ARG A 173 10.87 1.36 -12.35
N LEU A 174 11.37 2.60 -12.20
CA LEU A 174 10.66 3.84 -12.49
C LEU A 174 9.30 3.90 -11.76
N LEU A 175 8.27 4.47 -12.39
CA LEU A 175 6.93 4.53 -11.81
C LEU A 175 6.26 3.15 -11.91
N HIS A 176 6.16 2.45 -10.78
CA HIS A 176 5.43 1.18 -10.70
C HIS A 176 4.43 1.21 -9.55
N GLY A 177 3.36 0.41 -9.71
CA GLY A 177 2.22 0.39 -8.80
C GLY A 177 2.59 0.14 -7.34
N GLN A 178 1.69 0.61 -6.46
CA GLN A 178 1.74 0.64 -4.99
C GLN A 178 2.71 1.67 -4.41
N VAL A 179 3.99 1.58 -4.76
CA VAL A 179 5.03 2.46 -4.21
C VAL A 179 4.84 3.91 -4.68
N ALA A 180 4.50 4.10 -5.96
CA ALA A 180 4.15 5.40 -6.51
C ALA A 180 2.91 6.02 -5.86
N THR A 181 1.91 5.18 -5.55
CA THR A 181 0.63 5.61 -4.98
C THR A 181 0.83 6.11 -3.55
N THR A 182 1.62 5.41 -2.75
CA THR A 182 2.01 5.82 -1.40
C THR A 182 2.66 7.20 -1.38
N TRP A 183 3.73 7.42 -2.14
CA TRP A 183 4.46 8.69 -2.08
C TRP A 183 3.65 9.86 -2.62
N THR A 184 2.79 9.59 -3.59
CA THR A 184 1.88 10.60 -4.13
C THR A 184 0.92 11.08 -3.04
N LYS A 185 0.45 10.20 -2.14
CA LYS A 185 -0.34 10.62 -0.98
C LYS A 185 0.48 11.44 0.02
N MET A 186 1.71 11.02 0.34
CA MET A 186 2.56 11.68 1.35
C MET A 186 3.06 13.07 0.91
N THR A 187 3.45 13.20 -0.36
CA THR A 187 4.11 14.41 -0.88
C THR A 187 3.16 15.33 -1.64
N GLN A 188 1.94 14.85 -1.89
CA GLN A 188 0.85 15.55 -2.58
C GLN A 188 1.32 16.30 -3.86
N PRO A 189 2.06 15.65 -4.77
CA PRO A 189 2.53 16.30 -5.97
C PRO A 189 1.36 16.50 -6.94
N ASN A 190 1.35 17.63 -7.64
CA ASN A 190 0.43 17.83 -8.78
C ASN A 190 0.99 17.21 -10.09
N ARG A 191 2.27 16.81 -10.10
CA ARG A 191 2.95 16.24 -11.26
C ARG A 191 4.11 15.32 -10.87
N ILE A 192 4.26 14.23 -11.62
CA ILE A 192 5.39 13.29 -11.56
C ILE A 192 6.18 13.39 -12.85
N ILE A 193 7.50 13.51 -12.76
CA ILE A 193 8.41 13.53 -13.92
C ILE A 193 9.35 12.34 -13.82
N VAL A 194 9.26 11.42 -14.79
CA VAL A 194 10.16 10.28 -14.92
C VAL A 194 11.25 10.63 -15.94
N VAL A 195 12.49 10.70 -15.48
CA VAL A 195 13.63 11.05 -16.34
C VAL A 195 14.35 9.77 -16.78
N SER A 196 14.20 9.38 -18.05
CA SER A 196 14.84 8.19 -18.61
C SER A 196 14.87 8.23 -20.14
N ASP A 197 16.07 8.21 -20.72
CA ASP A 197 16.23 8.18 -22.19
C ASP A 197 15.66 6.92 -22.82
N SER A 198 15.81 5.77 -22.14
CA SER A 198 15.34 4.49 -22.65
C SER A 198 13.82 4.38 -22.68
N VAL A 199 13.12 5.03 -21.75
CA VAL A 199 11.66 5.04 -21.70
C VAL A 199 11.07 6.20 -22.50
N ALA A 200 11.74 7.35 -22.54
CA ALA A 200 11.30 8.48 -23.36
C ALA A 200 11.23 8.12 -24.86
N LYS A 201 12.08 7.19 -25.31
CA LYS A 201 12.14 6.70 -26.71
C LYS A 201 11.26 5.47 -26.99
N ASP A 202 10.61 4.91 -25.97
CA ASP A 202 9.74 3.73 -26.10
C ASP A 202 8.28 4.13 -25.82
N ASN A 203 7.48 4.23 -26.89
CA ASN A 203 6.08 4.67 -26.81
C ASN A 203 5.22 3.77 -25.91
N LEU A 204 5.47 2.46 -25.91
CA LEU A 204 4.69 1.53 -25.09
C LEU A 204 5.02 1.73 -23.61
N ARG A 205 6.32 1.79 -23.27
CA ARG A 205 6.74 2.01 -21.88
C ARG A 205 6.32 3.39 -21.37
N LYS A 206 6.38 4.41 -22.23
CA LYS A 206 5.90 5.76 -21.90
C LYS A 206 4.41 5.77 -21.55
N GLN A 207 3.58 5.13 -22.37
CA GLN A 207 2.14 4.99 -22.08
C GLN A 207 1.89 4.21 -20.79
N MET A 208 2.62 3.13 -20.54
CA MET A 208 2.48 2.35 -19.30
C MET A 208 2.83 3.18 -18.06
N ILE A 209 3.87 4.01 -18.12
CA ILE A 209 4.23 4.92 -17.03
C ILE A 209 3.15 5.99 -16.81
N GLU A 210 2.62 6.56 -17.90
CA GLU A 210 1.55 7.56 -17.81
C GLU A 210 0.26 6.97 -17.21
N GLN A 211 -0.05 5.71 -17.52
CA GLN A 211 -1.19 4.97 -16.95
C GLN A 211 -0.97 4.53 -15.50
N ALA A 212 0.28 4.42 -15.05
CA ALA A 212 0.61 4.08 -13.67
C ALA A 212 0.47 5.27 -12.70
N ALA A 213 0.14 6.47 -13.22
CA ALA A 213 -0.08 7.66 -12.42
C ALA A 213 -1.34 7.53 -11.53
N PRO A 214 -1.26 7.91 -10.24
CA PRO A 214 -2.44 7.94 -9.38
C PRO A 214 -3.49 8.96 -9.84
N PRO A 215 -4.79 8.76 -9.49
CA PRO A 215 -5.84 9.70 -9.84
C PRO A 215 -5.53 11.14 -9.39
N GLY A 216 -5.74 12.11 -10.29
CA GLY A 216 -5.52 13.53 -10.01
C GLY A 216 -4.07 14.02 -10.21
N VAL A 217 -3.12 13.13 -10.52
CA VAL A 217 -1.71 13.50 -10.72
C VAL A 217 -1.27 13.21 -12.16
N LYS A 218 -0.63 14.19 -12.80
CA LYS A 218 -0.11 14.02 -14.17
C LYS A 218 1.29 13.42 -14.14
N ALA A 219 1.51 12.32 -14.86
CA ALA A 219 2.85 11.78 -15.09
C ALA A 219 3.37 12.19 -16.48
N ASN A 220 4.67 12.48 -16.58
CA ASN A 220 5.36 12.72 -17.83
C ASN A 220 6.71 12.01 -17.85
N VAL A 221 7.08 11.44 -19.00
CA VAL A 221 8.41 10.88 -19.23
C VAL A 221 9.23 11.83 -20.08
N VAL A 222 10.44 12.15 -19.63
CA VAL A 222 11.38 13.04 -20.32
C VAL A 222 12.77 12.40 -20.44
N PRO A 223 13.54 12.70 -21.50
CA PRO A 223 14.94 12.31 -21.58
C PRO A 223 15.80 13.12 -20.59
N VAL A 224 17.00 12.63 -20.30
CA VAL A 224 17.98 13.26 -19.40
C VAL A 224 18.50 14.58 -20.01
N SER A 225 18.72 14.59 -21.33
CA SER A 225 19.13 15.77 -22.08
C SER A 225 17.97 16.36 -22.87
N LYS A 226 17.91 17.70 -22.94
CA LYS A 226 16.90 18.43 -23.71
C LYS A 226 17.24 18.56 -25.21
N ASN A 227 18.27 17.86 -25.69
CA ASN A 227 18.71 17.87 -27.07
C ASN A 227 18.40 16.53 -27.74
N ASP A 228 17.80 16.63 -28.93
CA ASP A 228 17.27 15.63 -29.87
C ASP A 228 15.82 15.17 -29.66
#